data_AF-A0A3B8LG12-F1
#
_entry.id   AF-A0A3B8LG12-F1
#
_cell.length_a   1.000
_cell.length_b   1.000
_cell.length_c   1.000
_cell.angle_alpha   90.00
_cell.angle_beta   90.00
_cell.angle_gamma   90.00
#
_symmetry.space_group_name_H-M   'P 1'
#
loop_
_entity.id
_entity.type
_entity.pdbx_description
1 polymer ?
#
loop_
_entity_poly.entity_id
_entity_poly.type
_entity_poly.pdbx_seq_one_letter_code
_entity_poly.pdbx_strand_id
1 'polypeptide(L)'
;HKEWKQALAFFDKAERAYFSSPVPFLRPFDVWCARVWFLSGDWEAFDAWGEKTLAQVEDEVSYLHEWRLLMLSLYQASSVHRGHAGDMESVHQRLQGLLEFAERQNRMGSVIEILLVQACVWLWDGQRERANAALSRALSCAAPQGYVQCFLDAGEDVIGLLREGECVADEASQEHRVRVLAACGEEVEQTTLSTLPVKQQTSAPVQPLVEPLSKRELEVLGLIAEGLSNDEIGKQLFIAISTIKGHNRNIFGKLGVRRRTEAVARARELGIL
;
A
#
# COMPACT_ATOMS: atom_id res chain seq x y z
N HIS A 1 -12.32 11.63 10.86
CA HIS A 1 -13.40 12.36 10.13
C HIS A 1 -12.97 13.66 9.45
N LYS A 2 -12.23 14.59 10.07
CA LYS A 2 -11.80 15.85 9.38
C LYS A 2 -10.76 15.61 8.28
N GLU A 3 -9.90 14.61 8.44
CA GLU A 3 -8.83 14.28 7.48
C GLU A 3 -9.38 13.66 6.18
N TRP A 4 -10.41 12.82 6.25
CA TRP A 4 -11.04 12.19 5.08
C TRP A 4 -11.68 13.21 4.12
N LYS A 5 -12.38 14.21 4.66
CA LYS A 5 -12.99 15.29 3.85
C LYS A 5 -11.94 16.15 3.15
N GLN A 6 -10.79 16.36 3.81
CA GLN A 6 -9.68 17.06 3.20
C GLN A 6 -9.03 16.22 2.09
N ALA A 7 -8.85 14.91 2.31
CA ALA A 7 -8.34 13.99 1.30
C ALA A 7 -9.21 13.99 0.03
N LEU A 8 -10.53 13.86 0.17
CA LEU A 8 -11.47 13.93 -0.97
C LEU A 8 -11.41 15.27 -1.71
N ALA A 9 -11.30 16.39 -0.98
CA ALA A 9 -11.16 17.72 -1.60
C ALA A 9 -9.82 17.87 -2.37
N PHE A 10 -8.75 17.24 -1.90
CA PHE A 10 -7.48 17.20 -2.63
C PHE A 10 -7.58 16.36 -3.91
N PHE A 11 -8.30 15.23 -3.88
CA PHE A 11 -8.52 14.41 -5.07
C PHE A 11 -9.37 15.13 -6.13
N ASP A 12 -10.46 15.79 -5.74
CA ASP A 12 -11.28 16.59 -6.66
C ASP A 12 -10.47 17.73 -7.31
N LYS A 13 -9.61 18.39 -6.52
CA LYS A 13 -8.68 19.40 -7.05
C LYS A 13 -7.63 18.80 -7.99
N ALA A 14 -7.13 17.60 -7.69
CA ALA A 14 -6.14 16.91 -8.52
C ALA A 14 -6.74 16.40 -9.83
N GLU A 15 -7.96 15.89 -9.82
CA GLU A 15 -8.69 15.44 -11.00
C GLU A 15 -8.93 16.61 -11.97
N ARG A 16 -9.39 17.76 -11.46
CA ARG A 16 -9.59 18.97 -12.28
C ARG A 16 -8.30 19.54 -12.86
N ALA A 17 -7.17 19.30 -12.19
CA ALA A 17 -5.85 19.75 -12.63
C ALA A 17 -5.12 18.72 -13.50
N TYR A 18 -5.66 17.50 -13.63
CA TYR A 18 -5.01 16.43 -14.37
C TYR A 18 -5.18 16.64 -15.88
N PHE A 19 -4.06 16.87 -16.56
CA PHE A 19 -4.01 16.87 -18.02
C PHE A 19 -3.73 15.46 -18.52
N SER A 20 -4.58 14.97 -19.43
CA SER A 20 -4.42 13.66 -20.06
C SER A 20 -3.01 13.52 -20.64
N SER A 21 -2.28 12.54 -20.14
CA SER A 21 -0.93 12.18 -20.55
C SER A 21 -0.98 10.86 -21.33
N PRO A 22 -0.05 10.62 -22.28
CA PRO A 22 0.07 9.32 -22.95
C PRO A 22 0.45 8.16 -22.01
N VAL A 23 0.75 8.43 -20.73
CA VAL A 23 0.96 7.40 -19.71
C VAL A 23 -0.40 7.03 -19.08
N PRO A 24 -0.80 5.75 -19.09
CA PRO A 24 -2.05 5.31 -18.48
C PRO A 24 -2.09 5.59 -16.97
N PHE A 25 -3.23 6.09 -16.48
CA PHE A 25 -3.41 6.42 -15.07
C PHE A 25 -3.87 5.18 -14.30
N LEU A 26 -2.90 4.45 -13.73
CA LEU A 26 -3.07 3.11 -13.14
C LEU A 26 -3.91 3.07 -11.87
N ARG A 27 -4.04 4.20 -11.16
CA ARG A 27 -4.95 4.37 -10.02
C ARG A 27 -5.79 5.61 -10.26
N PRO A 28 -6.89 5.48 -11.00
CA PRO A 28 -7.73 6.62 -11.32
C PRO A 28 -8.36 7.22 -10.05
N PHE A 29 -8.61 8.53 -10.07
CA PHE A 29 -8.95 9.30 -8.86
C PHE A 29 -10.23 8.78 -8.20
N ASP A 30 -11.15 8.26 -9.01
CA ASP A 30 -12.38 7.59 -8.57
C ASP A 30 -12.10 6.39 -7.66
N VAL A 31 -11.06 5.58 -7.95
CA VAL A 31 -10.66 4.43 -7.13
C VAL A 31 -10.08 4.88 -5.78
N TRP A 32 -9.34 5.98 -5.75
CA TRP A 32 -8.87 6.59 -4.50
C TRP A 32 -10.01 7.13 -3.64
N CYS A 33 -10.96 7.82 -4.27
CA CYS A 33 -12.19 8.26 -3.59
C CYS A 33 -12.96 7.07 -3.03
N ALA A 34 -13.09 5.98 -3.81
CA ALA A 34 -13.74 4.75 -3.38
C ALA A 34 -13.06 4.13 -2.15
N ARG A 35 -11.73 4.07 -2.11
CA ARG A 35 -10.98 3.62 -0.93
C ARG A 35 -11.25 4.49 0.28
N VAL A 36 -11.28 5.82 0.11
CA VAL A 36 -11.57 6.76 1.22
C VAL A 36 -13.01 6.59 1.72
N TRP A 37 -13.99 6.44 0.82
CA TRP A 37 -15.37 6.19 1.21
C TRP A 37 -15.50 4.90 2.01
N PHE A 38 -14.91 3.81 1.53
CA PHE A 38 -14.81 2.55 2.25
C PHE A 38 -14.24 2.72 3.68
N LEU A 39 -13.05 3.33 3.79
CA LEU A 39 -12.38 3.52 5.09
C LEU A 39 -13.11 4.48 6.04
N SER A 40 -13.86 5.44 5.48
CA SER A 40 -14.63 6.40 6.27
C SER A 40 -16.02 5.89 6.66
N GLY A 41 -16.44 4.73 6.15
CA GLY A 41 -17.78 4.17 6.32
C GLY A 41 -18.87 4.94 5.54
N ASP A 42 -18.49 5.73 4.54
CA ASP A 42 -19.43 6.43 3.64
C ASP A 42 -19.96 5.45 2.58
N TRP A 43 -20.80 4.53 3.03
CA TRP A 43 -21.34 3.46 2.20
C TRP A 43 -22.21 3.96 1.05
N GLU A 44 -22.91 5.09 1.23
CA GLU A 44 -23.75 5.68 0.19
C GLU A 44 -22.91 6.12 -1.03
N ALA A 45 -21.82 6.84 -0.79
CA ALA A 45 -20.91 7.26 -1.86
C ALA A 45 -20.16 6.07 -2.48
N PHE A 46 -19.78 5.09 -1.64
CA PHE A 46 -19.11 3.88 -2.11
C PHE A 46 -20.01 3.01 -3.00
N ASP A 47 -21.28 2.84 -2.62
CA ASP A 47 -22.26 2.06 -3.38
C ASP A 47 -22.58 2.74 -4.72
N ALA A 48 -22.79 4.06 -4.72
CA ALA A 48 -23.01 4.82 -5.95
C ALA A 48 -21.83 4.69 -6.95
N TRP A 49 -20.59 4.69 -6.44
CA TRP A 49 -19.41 4.44 -7.27
C TRP A 49 -19.34 2.99 -7.77
N GLY A 50 -19.62 2.03 -6.90
CA GLY A 50 -19.60 0.60 -7.22
C GLY A 50 -20.59 0.23 -8.32
N GLU A 51 -21.84 0.68 -8.21
CA GLU A 51 -22.89 0.45 -9.23
C GLU A 51 -22.52 1.05 -10.58
N LYS A 52 -22.05 2.31 -10.60
CA LYS A 52 -21.60 2.97 -11.83
C LYS A 52 -20.43 2.24 -12.48
N THR A 53 -19.47 1.80 -11.67
CA THR A 53 -18.24 1.15 -12.15
C THR A 53 -18.52 -0.25 -12.65
N LEU A 54 -19.37 -1.01 -11.96
CA LEU A 54 -19.78 -2.36 -12.37
C LEU A 54 -20.41 -2.37 -13.76
N ALA A 55 -21.15 -1.32 -14.13
CA ALA A 55 -21.76 -1.18 -15.45
C ALA A 55 -20.76 -0.88 -16.59
N GLN A 56 -19.52 -0.48 -16.28
CA GLN A 56 -18.54 0.02 -17.25
C GLN A 56 -17.32 -0.89 -17.43
N VAL A 57 -17.11 -1.84 -16.53
CA VAL A 57 -15.89 -2.66 -16.48
C VAL A 57 -16.21 -4.07 -16.95
N GLU A 58 -15.52 -4.53 -18.00
CA GLU A 58 -15.44 -5.94 -18.33
C GLU A 58 -14.50 -6.65 -17.35
N ASP A 59 -14.85 -7.87 -16.94
CA ASP A 59 -14.14 -8.67 -15.93
C ASP A 59 -12.81 -9.26 -16.41
N GLU A 60 -12.10 -8.54 -17.29
CA GLU A 60 -10.83 -8.96 -17.85
C GLU A 60 -9.65 -8.47 -16.99
N VAL A 61 -8.85 -9.41 -16.49
CA VAL A 61 -7.67 -9.13 -15.66
C VAL A 61 -6.61 -8.40 -16.50
N SER A 62 -6.42 -7.11 -16.20
CA SER A 62 -5.44 -6.25 -16.85
C SER A 62 -4.69 -5.40 -15.83
N TYR A 63 -3.40 -5.15 -16.07
CA TYR A 63 -2.58 -4.26 -15.26
C TYR A 63 -3.19 -2.85 -15.12
N LEU A 64 -3.88 -2.37 -16.16
CA LEU A 64 -4.52 -1.06 -16.16
C LEU A 64 -5.80 -1.01 -15.32
N HIS A 65 -6.46 -2.15 -15.15
CA HIS A 65 -7.75 -2.26 -14.46
C HIS A 65 -7.63 -2.91 -13.08
N GLU A 66 -6.47 -3.46 -12.71
CA GLU A 66 -6.23 -4.18 -11.46
C GLU A 66 -6.80 -3.47 -10.25
N TRP A 67 -6.52 -2.18 -10.12
CA TRP A 67 -6.94 -1.35 -9.00
C TRP A 67 -8.45 -1.16 -8.92
N ARG A 68 -9.08 -1.00 -10.09
CA ARG A 68 -10.52 -0.88 -10.20
C ARG A 68 -11.20 -2.22 -9.90
N LEU A 69 -10.68 -3.32 -10.44
CA LEU A 69 -11.17 -4.67 -10.17
C LEU A 69 -11.02 -5.05 -8.70
N LEU A 70 -9.90 -4.67 -8.06
CA LEU A 70 -9.67 -4.87 -6.64
C LEU A 70 -10.69 -4.13 -5.77
N MET A 71 -10.92 -2.84 -6.05
CA MET A 71 -11.93 -2.04 -5.34
C MET A 71 -13.36 -2.51 -5.64
N LEU A 72 -13.63 -2.98 -6.86
CA LEU A 72 -14.93 -3.52 -7.24
C LEU A 72 -15.21 -4.85 -6.52
N SER A 73 -14.20 -5.72 -6.39
CA SER A 73 -14.28 -6.94 -5.57
C SER A 73 -14.58 -6.61 -4.10
N LEU A 74 -13.90 -5.60 -3.54
CA LEU A 74 -14.16 -5.15 -2.17
C LEU A 74 -15.59 -4.59 -2.03
N TYR A 75 -16.06 -3.80 -3.01
CA TYR A 75 -17.44 -3.31 -3.07
C TYR A 75 -18.44 -4.45 -3.07
N GLN A 76 -18.34 -5.40 -4.02
CA GLN A 76 -19.26 -6.53 -4.13
C GLN A 76 -19.29 -7.37 -2.86
N ALA A 77 -18.13 -7.69 -2.28
CA ALA A 77 -18.06 -8.42 -1.03
C ALA A 77 -18.69 -7.66 0.14
N SER A 78 -18.43 -6.35 0.26
CA SER A 78 -19.01 -5.52 1.32
C SER A 78 -20.53 -5.38 1.19
N SER A 79 -21.05 -5.38 -0.04
CA SER A 79 -22.48 -5.32 -0.33
C SER A 79 -23.17 -6.61 0.12
N VAL A 80 -22.59 -7.77 -0.20
CA VAL A 80 -23.06 -9.09 0.24
C VAL A 80 -23.01 -9.23 1.76
N HIS A 81 -21.90 -8.82 2.39
CA HIS A 81 -21.75 -8.85 3.85
C HIS A 81 -22.83 -8.01 4.57
N ARG A 82 -23.25 -6.89 3.96
CA ARG A 82 -24.34 -6.03 4.46
C ARG A 82 -25.75 -6.57 4.13
N GLY A 83 -25.88 -7.74 3.51
CA GLY A 83 -27.15 -8.43 3.27
C GLY A 83 -27.73 -8.27 1.87
N HIS A 84 -26.99 -7.71 0.91
CA HIS A 84 -27.43 -7.66 -0.49
C HIS A 84 -27.15 -8.98 -1.22
N ALA A 85 -27.89 -9.24 -2.29
CA ALA A 85 -27.63 -10.39 -3.14
C ALA A 85 -26.32 -10.21 -3.92
N GLY A 86 -25.48 -11.24 -3.95
CA GLY A 86 -24.26 -11.26 -4.73
C GLY A 86 -23.54 -12.60 -4.61
N ASP A 87 -22.49 -12.75 -5.40
CA ASP A 87 -21.73 -14.00 -5.50
C ASP A 87 -20.31 -13.80 -4.98
N MET A 88 -20.06 -14.29 -3.76
CA MET A 88 -18.73 -14.28 -3.14
C MET A 88 -17.73 -15.16 -3.90
N GLU A 89 -18.19 -16.24 -4.55
CA GLU A 89 -17.31 -17.16 -5.27
C GLU A 89 -16.65 -16.45 -6.45
N SER A 90 -17.43 -15.72 -7.25
CA SER A 90 -16.91 -14.89 -8.34
C SER A 90 -15.92 -13.83 -7.83
N VAL A 91 -16.18 -13.21 -6.68
CA VAL A 91 -15.25 -12.24 -6.06
C VAL A 91 -13.93 -12.90 -5.70
N HIS A 92 -13.97 -14.08 -5.08
CA HIS A 92 -12.76 -14.84 -4.73
C HIS A 92 -11.96 -15.26 -5.97
N GLN A 93 -12.64 -15.74 -7.02
CA GLN A 93 -12.00 -16.11 -8.28
C GLN A 93 -11.29 -14.92 -8.94
N ARG A 94 -11.94 -13.74 -8.97
CA ARG A 94 -11.32 -12.51 -9.51
C ARG A 94 -10.08 -12.12 -8.71
N LEU A 95 -10.16 -12.11 -7.38
CA LEU A 95 -9.02 -11.76 -6.52
C LEU A 95 -7.87 -12.74 -6.70
N GLN A 96 -8.16 -14.04 -6.84
CA GLN A 96 -7.15 -15.06 -7.13
C GLN A 96 -6.47 -14.82 -8.48
N GLY A 97 -7.23 -14.52 -9.53
CA GLY A 97 -6.67 -14.18 -10.84
C GLY A 97 -5.78 -12.94 -10.82
N LEU A 98 -6.19 -11.90 -10.08
CA LEU A 98 -5.37 -10.69 -9.87
C LEU A 98 -4.07 -11.00 -9.13
N LEU A 99 -4.13 -11.83 -8.09
CA LEU A 99 -2.97 -12.24 -7.30
C LEU A 99 -1.94 -12.96 -8.18
N GLU A 100 -2.37 -13.99 -8.91
CA GLU A 100 -1.49 -14.76 -9.80
C GLU A 100 -0.85 -13.86 -10.88
N PHE A 101 -1.62 -12.91 -11.42
CA PHE A 101 -1.12 -11.97 -12.42
C PHE A 101 -0.07 -10.99 -11.84
N ALA A 102 -0.25 -10.54 -10.59
CA ALA A 102 0.69 -9.67 -9.89
C ALA A 102 1.97 -10.42 -9.48
N GLU A 103 1.84 -11.67 -9.02
CA GLU A 103 2.97 -12.54 -8.67
C GLU A 103 3.86 -12.84 -9.86
N ARG A 104 3.27 -13.20 -11.02
CA ARG A 104 4.04 -13.45 -12.26
C ARG A 104 4.87 -12.25 -12.72
N GLN A 105 4.44 -11.04 -12.36
CA GLN A 105 5.12 -9.78 -12.69
C GLN A 105 5.96 -9.23 -11.53
N ASN A 106 6.07 -9.97 -10.43
CA ASN A 106 6.83 -9.61 -9.24
C ASN A 106 6.43 -8.25 -8.62
N ARG A 107 5.14 -7.88 -8.73
CA ARG A 107 4.60 -6.60 -8.24
C ARG A 107 4.19 -6.71 -6.77
N MET A 108 5.18 -6.80 -5.88
CA MET A 108 4.96 -7.12 -4.47
C MET A 108 3.98 -6.18 -3.74
N GLY A 109 3.95 -4.88 -4.06
CA GLY A 109 2.95 -3.97 -3.49
C GLY A 109 1.51 -4.37 -3.83
N SER A 110 1.25 -4.72 -5.09
CA SER A 110 -0.05 -5.24 -5.54
C SER A 110 -0.38 -6.58 -4.90
N VAL A 111 0.61 -7.49 -4.80
CA VAL A 111 0.44 -8.80 -4.16
C VAL A 111 -0.01 -8.64 -2.71
N ILE A 112 0.68 -7.79 -1.94
CA ILE A 112 0.32 -7.53 -0.54
C ILE A 112 -1.10 -6.96 -0.45
N GLU A 113 -1.44 -5.99 -1.29
CA GLU A 113 -2.76 -5.35 -1.22
C GLU A 113 -3.91 -6.27 -1.63
N ILE A 114 -3.69 -7.13 -2.63
CA ILE A 114 -4.67 -8.16 -3.02
C ILE A 114 -4.85 -9.17 -1.88
N LEU A 115 -3.76 -9.60 -1.23
CA LEU A 115 -3.82 -10.51 -0.07
C LEU A 115 -4.60 -9.89 1.10
N LEU A 116 -4.43 -8.58 1.35
CA LEU A 116 -5.16 -7.88 2.41
C LEU A 116 -6.66 -7.78 2.09
N VAL A 117 -7.02 -7.47 0.85
CA VAL A 117 -8.43 -7.50 0.42
C VAL A 117 -9.00 -8.92 0.50
N GLN A 118 -8.25 -9.95 0.07
CA GLN A 118 -8.67 -11.35 0.25
C GLN A 118 -8.91 -11.68 1.71
N ALA A 119 -8.06 -11.22 2.63
CA ALA A 119 -8.25 -11.43 4.07
C ALA A 119 -9.57 -10.81 4.56
N CYS A 120 -9.89 -9.57 4.17
CA CYS A 120 -11.18 -8.95 4.49
C CYS A 120 -12.36 -9.76 3.94
N VAL A 121 -12.31 -10.13 2.66
CA VAL A 121 -13.41 -10.85 2.02
C VAL A 121 -13.61 -12.23 2.66
N TRP A 122 -12.55 -12.98 2.94
CA TRP A 122 -12.64 -14.27 3.65
C TRP A 122 -13.19 -14.11 5.07
N LEU A 123 -12.86 -13.01 5.75
CA LEU A 123 -13.40 -12.73 7.08
C LEU A 123 -14.91 -12.50 7.01
N TRP A 124 -15.39 -11.70 6.04
CA TRP A 124 -16.81 -11.44 5.84
C TRP A 124 -17.61 -12.65 5.38
N ASP A 125 -16.96 -13.59 4.67
CA ASP A 125 -17.50 -14.90 4.29
C ASP A 125 -17.43 -15.93 5.44
N GLY A 126 -16.92 -15.55 6.61
CA GLY A 126 -16.83 -16.41 7.80
C GLY A 126 -15.68 -17.43 7.76
N GLN A 127 -14.81 -17.40 6.76
CA GLN A 127 -13.70 -18.33 6.59
C GLN A 127 -12.42 -17.81 7.26
N ARG A 128 -12.44 -17.72 8.60
CA ARG A 128 -11.35 -17.12 9.40
C ARG A 128 -9.97 -17.74 9.12
N GLU A 129 -9.89 -19.06 8.99
CA GLU A 129 -8.64 -19.77 8.66
C GLU A 129 -8.02 -19.28 7.34
N ARG A 130 -8.85 -19.06 6.32
CA ARG A 130 -8.38 -18.53 5.02
C ARG A 130 -7.98 -17.06 5.13
N ALA A 131 -8.71 -16.27 5.92
CA ALA A 131 -8.37 -14.88 6.18
C ALA A 131 -6.99 -14.77 6.87
N ASN A 132 -6.76 -15.57 7.92
CA ASN A 132 -5.49 -15.65 8.62
C ASN A 132 -4.35 -16.12 7.70
N ALA A 133 -4.59 -17.12 6.86
CA ALA A 133 -3.60 -17.60 5.89
C ALA A 133 -3.20 -16.51 4.87
N ALA A 134 -4.18 -15.76 4.33
CA ALA A 134 -3.93 -14.66 3.41
C ALA A 134 -3.14 -13.53 4.10
N LEU A 135 -3.53 -13.16 5.33
CA LEU A 135 -2.86 -12.14 6.12
C LEU A 135 -1.43 -12.55 6.51
N SER A 136 -1.22 -13.83 6.86
CA SER A 136 0.11 -14.39 7.13
C SER A 136 1.05 -14.20 5.95
N ARG A 137 0.56 -14.55 4.76
CA ARG A 137 1.32 -14.40 3.53
C ARG A 137 1.62 -12.92 3.22
N ALA A 138 0.67 -12.03 3.48
CA ALA A 138 0.88 -10.58 3.34
C ALA A 138 1.99 -10.07 4.27
N LEU A 139 2.00 -10.51 5.54
CA LEU A 139 3.04 -10.16 6.52
C LEU A 139 4.41 -10.66 6.07
N SER A 140 4.53 -11.91 5.64
CA SER A 140 5.81 -12.47 5.18
C SER A 140 6.33 -11.75 3.92
N CYS A 141 5.45 -11.35 3.00
CA CYS A 141 5.85 -10.55 1.84
C CYS A 141 6.27 -9.12 2.24
N ALA A 142 5.61 -8.52 3.22
CA ALA A 142 5.84 -7.16 3.65
C ALA A 142 7.06 -6.97 4.55
N ALA A 143 7.36 -7.94 5.43
CA ALA A 143 8.39 -7.84 6.46
C ALA A 143 9.79 -7.45 5.90
N PRO A 144 10.29 -8.04 4.79
CA PRO A 144 11.62 -7.70 4.28
C PRO A 144 11.71 -6.29 3.65
N GLN A 145 10.57 -5.66 3.34
CA GLN A 145 10.50 -4.37 2.67
C GLN A 145 9.85 -3.27 3.52
N GLY A 146 9.27 -3.62 4.67
CA GLY A 146 8.71 -2.67 5.63
C GLY A 146 7.41 -2.01 5.18
N TYR A 147 6.57 -2.69 4.39
CA TYR A 147 5.28 -2.13 3.98
C TYR A 147 4.31 -2.05 5.17
N VAL A 148 3.95 -0.84 5.59
CA VAL A 148 3.02 -0.60 6.71
C VAL A 148 1.71 0.02 6.23
N GLN A 149 1.78 1.04 5.36
CA GLN A 149 0.61 1.81 4.92
C GLN A 149 -0.49 0.95 4.29
N CYS A 150 -0.15 -0.08 3.51
CA CYS A 150 -1.15 -0.96 2.90
C CYS A 150 -2.00 -1.71 3.93
N PHE A 151 -1.45 -2.05 5.11
CA PHE A 151 -2.22 -2.67 6.20
C PHE A 151 -3.15 -1.67 6.86
N LEU A 152 -2.72 -0.41 7.01
CA LEU A 152 -3.57 0.66 7.53
C LEU A 152 -4.71 0.99 6.56
N ASP A 153 -4.41 1.02 5.26
CA ASP A 153 -5.36 1.28 4.18
C ASP A 153 -6.33 0.10 3.95
N ALA A 154 -6.05 -1.09 4.50
CA ALA A 154 -6.96 -2.23 4.45
C ALA A 154 -8.14 -2.08 5.43
N GLY A 155 -7.99 -1.25 6.47
CA GLY A 155 -9.05 -0.91 7.41
C GLY A 155 -9.15 -1.85 8.63
N GLU A 156 -10.17 -1.61 9.44
CA GLU A 156 -10.31 -2.16 10.80
C GLU A 156 -10.41 -3.68 10.85
N ASP A 157 -11.01 -4.31 9.83
CA ASP A 157 -11.14 -5.77 9.77
C ASP A 157 -9.77 -6.47 9.79
N VAL A 158 -8.81 -5.96 9.01
CA VAL A 158 -7.43 -6.48 8.97
C VAL A 158 -6.69 -6.13 10.25
N ILE A 159 -6.86 -4.92 10.78
CA ILE A 159 -6.23 -4.53 12.06
C ILE A 159 -6.74 -5.43 13.19
N GLY A 160 -8.03 -5.76 13.21
CA GLY A 160 -8.62 -6.72 14.15
C GLY A 160 -7.95 -8.09 14.10
N LEU A 161 -7.76 -8.65 12.90
CA LEU A 161 -7.04 -9.92 12.72
C LEU A 161 -5.56 -9.84 13.15
N LEU A 162 -4.92 -8.69 12.95
CA LEU A 162 -3.54 -8.48 13.42
C LEU A 162 -3.47 -8.42 14.96
N ARG A 163 -4.48 -7.85 15.64
CA ARG A 163 -4.50 -7.82 17.12
C ARG A 163 -4.62 -9.21 17.72
N GLU A 164 -5.39 -10.08 17.09
CA GLU A 164 -5.57 -11.46 17.54
C GLU A 164 -4.30 -12.31 17.39
N GLY A 165 -3.47 -11.99 16.39
CA GLY A 165 -2.13 -12.57 16.23
C GLY A 165 -2.10 -14.01 15.69
N GLU A 166 -3.24 -14.64 15.43
CA GLU A 166 -3.37 -15.99 14.84
C GLU A 166 -2.73 -16.11 13.45
N CYS A 167 -2.57 -14.98 12.75
CA CYS A 167 -2.04 -14.92 11.39
C CYS A 167 -0.50 -15.04 11.28
N VAL A 168 0.24 -15.21 12.37
CA VAL A 168 1.71 -15.12 12.30
C VAL A 168 2.42 -16.46 12.30
N ALA A 169 3.22 -16.69 11.26
CA ALA A 169 3.95 -17.93 11.03
C ALA A 169 5.39 -17.94 11.57
N ASP A 170 6.06 -16.78 11.59
CA ASP A 170 7.50 -16.67 11.89
C ASP A 170 7.84 -15.37 12.65
N GLU A 171 9.05 -15.32 13.23
CA GLU A 171 9.54 -14.20 14.06
C GLU A 171 9.62 -12.86 13.29
N ALA A 172 9.98 -12.86 12.00
CA ALA A 172 10.04 -11.64 11.21
C ALA A 172 8.63 -11.09 10.93
N SER A 173 7.66 -11.98 10.68
CA SER A 173 6.25 -11.63 10.57
C SER A 173 5.67 -11.13 11.91
N GLN A 174 6.13 -11.67 13.05
CA GLN A 174 5.76 -11.16 14.39
C GLN A 174 6.26 -9.72 14.59
N GLU A 175 7.53 -9.46 14.28
CA GLU A 175 8.12 -8.12 14.39
C GLU A 175 7.38 -7.12 13.49
N HIS A 176 7.08 -7.52 12.25
CA HIS A 176 6.38 -6.66 11.31
C HIS A 176 4.93 -6.40 11.73
N ARG A 177 4.22 -7.40 12.30
CA ARG A 177 2.90 -7.21 12.90
C ARG A 177 2.93 -6.14 14.00
N VAL A 178 3.89 -6.25 14.93
CA VAL A 178 4.06 -5.26 16.01
C VAL A 178 4.32 -3.87 15.44
N ARG A 179 5.13 -3.76 14.37
CA ARG A 179 5.39 -2.49 13.70
C ARG A 179 4.12 -1.88 13.08
N VAL A 180 3.27 -2.68 12.46
CA VAL A 180 2.00 -2.23 11.89
C VAL A 180 1.05 -1.74 12.99
N LEU A 181 0.88 -2.52 14.07
CA LEU A 181 0.02 -2.13 15.20
C LEU A 181 0.52 -0.87 15.91
N ALA A 182 1.84 -0.72 16.08
CA ALA A 182 2.42 0.50 16.63
C ALA A 182 2.14 1.73 15.75
N ALA A 183 2.10 1.57 14.42
CA ALA A 183 1.74 2.65 13.50
C ALA A 183 0.25 3.05 13.59
N CYS A 184 -0.63 2.16 14.05
CA CYS A 184 -2.01 2.47 14.40
C CYS A 184 -2.12 3.30 15.69
N GLY A 185 -1.02 3.53 16.41
CA GLY A 185 -1.00 4.18 17.72
C GLY A 185 -1.35 3.24 18.87
N GLU A 186 -1.24 1.91 18.66
CA GLU A 186 -1.50 0.91 19.69
C GLU A 186 -0.20 0.60 20.47
N GLU A 187 -0.27 0.71 21.79
CA GLU A 187 0.77 0.19 22.69
C GLU A 187 0.60 -1.33 22.78
N VAL A 188 1.33 -2.08 21.95
CA VAL A 188 1.35 -3.54 22.04
C VAL A 188 2.21 -3.93 23.26
N GLU A 189 1.57 -4.43 24.32
CA GLU A 189 2.27 -4.98 25.49
C GLU A 189 3.19 -6.13 25.07
N GLN A 190 4.50 -5.89 25.17
CA GLN A 190 5.54 -6.86 24.86
C GLN A 190 5.57 -7.97 25.93
N THR A 191 4.85 -9.07 25.69
CA THR A 191 5.05 -10.29 26.48
C THR A 191 6.24 -11.08 25.93
N THR A 192 7.42 -10.69 26.40
CA THR A 192 8.66 -11.48 26.63
C THR A 192 9.17 -12.45 25.55
N LEU A 193 10.36 -12.17 25.00
CA LEU A 193 11.60 -12.92 25.29
C LEU A 193 12.86 -12.16 24.81
N SER A 194 13.73 -11.84 25.79
CA SER A 194 15.17 -11.47 25.75
C SER A 194 15.97 -12.07 24.58
N THR A 195 17.07 -11.51 24.03
CA THR A 195 18.09 -10.57 24.52
C THR A 195 19.01 -10.25 23.33
N LEU A 196 19.48 -9.01 23.17
CA LEU A 196 20.89 -8.66 22.92
C LEU A 196 21.04 -7.12 23.02
N PRO A 197 22.12 -6.59 23.62
CA PRO A 197 22.21 -5.18 23.98
C PRO A 197 22.77 -4.35 22.83
N VAL A 198 21.96 -3.49 22.22
CA VAL A 198 22.49 -2.36 21.43
C VAL A 198 22.34 -1.10 22.26
N LYS A 199 23.51 -0.52 22.55
CA LYS A 199 23.71 0.69 23.35
C LYS A 199 22.66 1.76 23.10
N GLN A 200 22.09 2.21 24.20
CA GLN A 200 21.44 3.51 24.33
C GLN A 200 22.35 4.61 23.77
N GLN A 201 21.85 5.34 22.78
CA GLN A 201 22.15 6.76 22.62
C GLN A 201 20.84 7.53 22.54
N THR A 202 20.71 8.41 23.53
CA THR A 202 19.63 9.32 23.87
C THR A 202 19.27 10.32 22.78
N SER A 203 18.00 10.32 22.41
CA SER A 203 17.08 11.46 22.20
C SER A 203 17.51 12.68 21.35
N ALA A 204 16.89 12.77 20.16
CA ALA A 204 16.14 13.96 19.72
C ALA A 204 14.99 13.48 18.80
N PRO A 205 13.83 14.15 18.75
CA PRO A 205 12.63 13.63 18.10
C PRO A 205 12.79 13.70 16.58
N VAL A 206 13.08 12.55 15.97
CA VAL A 206 13.08 12.40 14.51
C VAL A 206 11.62 12.34 14.08
N GLN A 207 11.15 13.38 13.38
CA GLN A 207 9.89 13.29 12.65
C GLN A 207 10.02 12.16 11.62
N PRO A 208 9.18 11.12 11.69
CA PRO A 208 9.29 9.99 10.78
C PRO A 208 8.98 10.46 9.35
N LEU A 209 9.84 10.04 8.42
CA LEU A 209 9.60 10.16 6.99
C LEU A 209 8.24 9.56 6.62
N VAL A 210 7.53 10.23 5.72
CA VAL A 210 6.17 9.87 5.29
C VAL A 210 6.11 8.48 4.64
N GLU A 211 7.19 8.01 4.01
CA GLU A 211 7.37 6.63 3.53
C GLU A 211 8.88 6.29 3.42
N PRO A 212 9.35 5.08 3.78
CA PRO A 212 10.74 4.68 3.57
C PRO A 212 11.06 4.51 2.07
N LEU A 213 12.28 4.88 1.68
CA LEU A 213 12.79 4.69 0.32
C LEU A 213 13.03 3.20 0.05
N SER A 214 12.60 2.72 -1.12
CA SER A 214 12.88 1.35 -1.56
C SER A 214 14.37 1.15 -1.84
N LYS A 215 14.86 -0.09 -1.83
CA LYS A 215 16.27 -0.41 -2.14
C LYS A 215 16.76 0.22 -3.45
N ARG A 216 15.90 0.21 -4.48
CA ARG A 216 16.21 0.81 -5.79
C ARG A 216 16.23 2.33 -5.75
N GLU A 217 15.39 2.94 -4.93
CA GLU A 217 15.39 4.39 -4.71
C GLU A 217 16.60 4.83 -3.87
N LEU A 218 17.03 4.03 -2.90
CA LEU A 218 18.28 4.25 -2.14
C LEU A 218 19.51 4.15 -3.03
N GLU A 219 19.57 3.16 -3.91
CA GLU A 219 20.65 3.00 -4.88
C GLU A 219 20.72 4.19 -5.84
N VAL A 220 19.58 4.63 -6.39
CA VAL A 220 19.49 5.85 -7.20
C VAL A 220 19.89 7.08 -6.38
N LEU A 221 19.44 7.21 -5.13
CA LEU A 221 19.76 8.34 -4.25
C LEU A 221 21.25 8.39 -3.88
N GLY A 222 21.91 7.24 -3.69
CA GLY A 222 23.36 7.15 -3.49
C GLY A 222 24.13 7.68 -4.70
N LEU A 223 23.78 7.22 -5.90
CA LEU A 223 24.36 7.73 -7.15
C LEU A 223 24.04 9.21 -7.37
N ILE A 224 22.90 9.69 -6.86
CA ILE A 224 22.58 11.11 -6.87
C ILE A 224 23.56 11.90 -5.99
N ALA A 225 23.88 11.38 -4.81
CA ALA A 225 24.80 11.99 -3.85
C ALA A 225 26.26 11.96 -4.30
N GLU A 226 26.64 10.98 -5.12
CA GLU A 226 27.91 10.92 -5.84
C GLU A 226 28.01 11.94 -6.99
N GLY A 227 26.89 12.57 -7.37
CA GLY A 227 26.85 13.67 -8.35
C GLY A 227 26.52 13.25 -9.79
N LEU A 228 26.16 11.99 -10.03
CA LEU A 228 25.95 11.46 -11.39
C LEU A 228 24.68 11.99 -12.05
N SER A 229 24.74 12.41 -13.30
CA SER A 229 23.56 12.80 -14.08
C SER A 229 22.58 11.63 -14.29
N ASN A 230 21.32 11.92 -14.61
CA ASN A 230 20.31 10.87 -14.85
C ASN A 230 20.67 9.93 -16.02
N ASP A 231 21.49 10.42 -16.97
CA ASP A 231 22.01 9.62 -18.08
C ASP A 231 23.10 8.64 -17.61
N GLU A 232 24.01 9.10 -16.76
CA GLU A 232 25.06 8.28 -16.14
C GLU A 232 24.47 7.23 -15.19
N ILE A 233 23.49 7.63 -14.36
CA ILE A 233 22.76 6.70 -13.49
C ILE A 233 22.04 5.64 -14.33
N GLY A 234 21.39 6.04 -15.43
CA GLY A 234 20.72 5.09 -16.34
C GLY A 234 21.69 4.08 -16.96
N LYS A 235 22.89 4.54 -17.36
CA LYS A 235 23.95 3.67 -17.88
C LYS A 235 24.49 2.71 -16.83
N GLN A 236 24.76 3.19 -15.62
CA GLN A 236 25.32 2.38 -14.53
C GLN A 236 24.33 1.33 -14.01
N LEU A 237 23.04 1.69 -14.00
CA LEU A 237 21.96 0.83 -13.52
C LEU A 237 21.27 0.03 -14.62
N PHE A 238 21.74 0.14 -15.88
CA PHE A 238 21.19 -0.49 -17.08
C PHE A 238 19.67 -0.27 -17.27
N ILE A 239 19.19 0.95 -17.03
CA ILE A 239 17.77 1.33 -17.15
C ILE A 239 17.57 2.65 -17.89
N ALA A 240 16.38 2.83 -18.47
CA ALA A 240 16.05 4.02 -19.24
C ALA A 240 16.03 5.30 -18.39
N ILE A 241 16.41 6.44 -19.00
CA ILE A 241 16.41 7.76 -18.35
C ILE A 241 15.00 8.14 -17.85
N SER A 242 13.95 7.73 -18.54
CA SER A 242 12.55 7.90 -18.12
C SER A 242 12.27 7.21 -16.79
N THR A 243 12.81 6.00 -16.59
CA THR A 243 12.71 5.24 -15.34
C THR A 243 13.45 5.96 -14.20
N ILE A 244 14.64 6.52 -14.47
CA ILE A 244 15.36 7.36 -13.49
C ILE A 244 14.56 8.61 -13.10
N LYS A 245 13.92 9.29 -14.07
CA LYS A 245 13.03 10.43 -13.77
C LYS A 245 11.86 10.01 -12.89
N GLY A 246 11.32 8.81 -13.09
CA GLY A 246 10.30 8.20 -12.22
C GLY A 246 10.80 7.99 -10.80
N HIS A 247 11.96 7.35 -10.63
CA HIS A 247 12.58 7.16 -9.32
C HIS A 247 12.87 8.48 -8.61
N ASN A 248 13.41 9.48 -9.30
CA ASN A 248 13.68 10.80 -8.72
C ASN A 248 12.41 11.47 -8.18
N ARG A 249 11.29 11.39 -8.93
CA ARG A 249 10.02 11.95 -8.49
C ARG A 249 9.52 11.29 -7.20
N ASN A 250 9.64 9.98 -7.12
CA ASN A 250 9.24 9.24 -5.92
C ASN A 250 10.17 9.55 -4.74
N ILE A 251 11.49 9.55 -4.95
CA ILE A 251 12.48 9.93 -3.93
C ILE A 251 12.19 11.33 -3.38
N PHE A 252 11.96 12.31 -4.25
CA PHE A 252 11.70 13.69 -3.85
C PHE A 252 10.36 13.82 -3.12
N GLY A 253 9.32 13.12 -3.58
CA GLY A 253 8.03 13.06 -2.91
C GLY A 253 8.14 12.50 -1.49
N LYS A 254 8.84 11.36 -1.34
CA LYS A 254 9.04 10.68 -0.05
C LYS A 254 9.90 11.47 0.92
N LEU A 255 10.92 12.19 0.42
CA LEU A 255 11.78 13.07 1.22
C LEU A 255 11.16 14.46 1.48
N GLY A 256 10.01 14.77 0.86
CA GLY A 256 9.33 16.07 1.00
C GLY A 256 10.08 17.25 0.35
N VAL A 257 10.93 16.98 -0.63
CA VAL A 257 11.80 17.98 -1.29
C VAL A 257 11.42 18.18 -2.75
N ARG A 258 11.93 19.23 -3.38
CA ARG A 258 11.66 19.50 -4.80
C ARG A 258 12.90 19.50 -5.66
N ARG A 259 14.07 19.68 -5.05
CA ARG A 259 15.34 19.75 -5.76
C ARG A 259 16.25 18.58 -5.41
N ARG A 260 17.06 18.21 -6.39
CA ARG A 260 18.05 17.14 -6.28
C ARG A 260 19.06 17.36 -5.15
N THR A 261 19.54 18.59 -4.98
CA THR A 261 20.47 18.97 -3.91
C THR A 261 19.80 18.93 -2.54
N GLU A 262 18.53 19.34 -2.46
CA GLU A 262 17.71 19.23 -1.24
C GLU A 262 17.51 17.77 -0.85
N ALA A 263 17.31 16.86 -1.82
CA ALA A 263 17.17 15.43 -1.56
C ALA A 263 18.42 14.83 -0.91
N VAL A 264 19.63 15.20 -1.36
CA VAL A 264 20.89 14.72 -0.76
C VAL A 264 21.07 15.29 0.64
N ALA A 265 20.81 16.59 0.82
CA ALA A 265 20.90 17.23 2.13
C ALA A 265 19.93 16.56 3.13
N ARG A 266 18.67 16.37 2.71
CA ARG A 266 17.63 15.76 3.52
C ARG A 266 17.94 14.30 3.84
N ALA A 267 18.47 13.54 2.88
CA ALA A 267 18.88 12.16 3.10
C ALA A 267 20.01 12.03 4.15
N ARG A 268 20.97 12.96 4.16
CA ARG A 268 22.03 13.04 5.18
C ARG A 268 21.50 13.43 6.55
N GLU A 269 20.60 14.41 6.61
CA GLU A 269 19.92 14.79 7.86
C GLU A 269 19.15 13.63 8.49
N LEU A 270 18.63 12.72 7.66
CA LEU A 270 17.86 11.56 8.07
C LEU A 270 18.72 10.30 8.29
N GLY A 271 20.04 10.39 8.10
CA GLY A 271 20.98 9.26 8.29
C GLY A 271 20.82 8.13 7.26
N ILE A 272 20.26 8.43 6.09
CA ILE A 272 20.03 7.48 4.99
C ILE A 272 21.28 7.34 4.11
N LEU A 273 22.09 8.40 4.06
CA LEU A 273 23.39 8.53 3.36
C LEU A 273 24.42 9.11 4.33
#